data_AF-A0A9E5I393-F1
#
_entry.id   AF-A0A9E5I393-F1
#
_cell.length_a   1.000
_cell.length_b   1.000
_cell.length_c   1.000
_cell.angle_alpha   90.00
_cell.angle_beta   90.00
_cell.angle_gamma   90.00
#
_symmetry.space_group_name_H-M   'P 1'
#
loop_
_entity.id
_entity.type
_entity.pdbx_description
1 polymer ?
#
loop_
_entity_poly.entity_id
_entity_poly.type
_entity_poly.pdbx_seq_one_letter_code
_entity_poly.pdbx_strand_id
1 'polypeptide(L)'
;MSVNCVNCIFVYAIPIRLANLKIPISVLVLIHNRNQEVLLLERADRPGFWQSVTGSLDEIDEPLEEAAIREVAEETGIDIQALPLGALQNLHHAVEYEIYPSWRYRYPPGVERNTEHWFALEVPPSAAIRVAPREHLQYVWLPYQEAAQKCFSHTNRDAILRFYDNLSALK
;
A
#
# COMPACT_ATOMS: atom_id res chain seq x y z
N MET A 1 -52.21 -5.41 43.14
CA MET A 1 -51.60 -6.74 42.95
C MET A 1 -50.65 -6.62 41.76
N SER A 2 -49.37 -6.36 42.02
CA SER A 2 -48.32 -7.36 42.26
C SER A 2 -47.64 -7.78 40.94
N VAL A 3 -46.50 -7.12 40.68
CA VAL A 3 -45.24 -7.57 40.04
C VAL A 3 -45.27 -8.63 38.93
N ASN A 4 -44.60 -8.32 37.81
CA ASN A 4 -43.24 -8.85 37.62
C ASN A 4 -42.41 -8.11 36.56
N CYS A 5 -41.18 -7.86 36.97
CA CYS A 5 -40.04 -7.28 36.27
C CYS A 5 -39.37 -8.36 35.42
N VAL A 6 -39.00 -8.08 34.15
CA VAL A 6 -37.69 -8.51 33.63
C VAL A 6 -37.21 -7.54 32.54
N ASN A 7 -36.15 -6.83 32.90
CA ASN A 7 -35.17 -6.23 32.00
C ASN A 7 -34.60 -7.29 31.04
N CYS A 8 -34.52 -7.02 29.75
CA CYS A 8 -33.34 -7.36 28.94
C CYS A 8 -33.36 -6.57 27.64
N ILE A 9 -32.81 -5.37 27.74
CA ILE A 9 -32.29 -4.60 26.61
C ILE A 9 -31.10 -5.39 26.05
N PHE A 10 -31.19 -5.84 24.79
CA PHE A 10 -30.02 -6.03 23.93
C PHE A 10 -30.38 -5.54 22.52
N VAL A 11 -30.72 -4.26 22.44
CA VAL A 11 -30.40 -3.50 21.24
C VAL A 11 -28.88 -3.45 21.23
N TYR A 12 -28.23 -4.28 20.40
CA TYR A 12 -26.79 -4.14 20.15
C TYR A 12 -26.59 -2.81 19.42
N ALA A 13 -26.54 -1.73 20.19
CA ALA A 13 -25.73 -0.59 19.86
C ALA A 13 -24.30 -1.10 19.77
N ILE A 14 -23.79 -1.34 18.57
CA ILE A 14 -22.36 -1.46 18.33
C ILE A 14 -21.80 -0.04 18.49
N PRO A 15 -21.11 0.33 19.59
CA PRO A 15 -20.60 1.66 19.73
C PRO A 15 -19.21 1.72 19.11
N ILE A 16 -19.09 2.42 17.98
CA ILE A 16 -17.90 3.19 17.56
C ILE A 16 -16.62 2.36 17.31
N ARG A 17 -16.40 1.93 16.06
CA ARG A 17 -15.11 2.01 15.29
C ARG A 17 -15.08 1.31 13.92
N LEU A 18 -16.20 0.81 13.38
CA LEU A 18 -16.18 0.15 12.06
C LEU A 18 -15.87 1.08 10.87
N ALA A 19 -16.04 2.40 11.02
CA ALA A 19 -15.89 3.36 9.92
C ALA A 19 -14.43 3.62 9.45
N ASN A 20 -13.40 3.11 10.15
CA ASN A 20 -12.00 3.38 9.82
C ASN A 20 -11.14 2.09 9.71
N LEU A 21 -11.75 0.94 9.44
CA LEU A 21 -11.01 -0.31 9.28
C LEU A 21 -10.61 -0.50 7.83
N LYS A 22 -9.39 -0.97 7.60
CA LYS A 22 -8.84 -1.24 6.28
C LYS A 22 -9.51 -2.45 5.64
N ILE A 23 -9.76 -2.35 4.34
CA ILE A 23 -10.10 -3.49 3.49
C ILE A 23 -8.81 -4.31 3.28
N PRO A 24 -8.83 -5.65 3.43
CA PRO A 24 -7.66 -6.52 3.24
C PRO A 24 -7.33 -6.78 1.76
N ILE A 25 -7.55 -5.77 0.93
CA ILE A 25 -7.17 -5.72 -0.47
C ILE A 25 -6.38 -4.42 -0.61
N SER A 26 -5.16 -4.54 -1.11
CA SER A 26 -4.23 -3.42 -1.22
C SER A 26 -3.56 -3.38 -2.58
N VAL A 27 -2.99 -2.23 -2.88
CA VAL A 27 -2.06 -2.04 -3.99
C VAL A 27 -0.64 -1.85 -3.46
N LEU A 28 0.33 -2.26 -4.26
CA LEU A 28 1.74 -1.91 -4.12
C LEU A 28 2.17 -1.26 -5.43
N VAL A 29 2.68 -0.03 -5.36
CA VAL A 29 3.14 0.70 -6.53
C VAL A 29 4.66 0.86 -6.47
N LEU A 30 5.35 0.08 -7.28
CA LEU A 30 6.78 0.23 -7.51
C LEU A 30 7.02 1.47 -8.38
N ILE A 31 7.51 2.55 -7.77
CA ILE A 31 7.87 3.76 -8.50
C ILE A 31 9.35 3.66 -8.89
N HIS A 32 9.63 3.74 -10.19
CA HIS A 32 10.99 3.66 -10.73
C HIS A 32 11.26 4.70 -11.79
N ASN A 33 12.54 4.85 -12.14
CA ASN A 33 12.97 5.69 -13.26
C ASN A 33 13.81 4.89 -14.27
N ARG A 34 14.22 5.55 -15.36
CA ARG A 34 15.02 4.92 -16.44
C ARG A 34 16.45 4.56 -16.05
N ASN A 35 16.96 5.07 -14.93
CA ASN A 35 18.24 4.68 -14.36
C ASN A 35 18.16 3.37 -13.57
N GLN A 36 16.99 2.72 -13.53
CA GLN A 36 16.72 1.54 -12.72
C GLN A 36 16.80 1.80 -11.21
N GLU A 37 16.54 3.06 -10.82
CA GLU A 37 16.40 3.42 -9.42
C GLU A 37 14.93 3.30 -9.00
N VAL A 38 14.71 2.81 -7.78
CA VAL A 38 13.40 2.64 -7.16
C VAL A 38 13.27 3.60 -6.00
N LEU A 39 12.12 4.25 -5.90
CA LEU A 39 11.76 5.08 -4.76
C LEU A 39 11.31 4.21 -3.59
N LEU A 40 11.92 4.41 -2.43
CA LEU A 40 11.45 3.88 -1.16
C LEU A 40 11.11 5.00 -0.19
N LEU A 41 10.09 4.76 0.62
CA LEU A 41 9.60 5.61 1.69
C LEU A 41 9.85 4.93 3.03
N GLU A 42 10.29 5.68 4.03
CA GLU A 42 10.45 5.18 5.40
C GLU A 42 9.17 5.41 6.20
N ARG A 43 8.59 4.35 6.75
CA ARG A 43 7.35 4.43 7.53
C ARG A 43 7.50 5.29 8.79
N ALA A 44 6.53 6.17 9.04
CA ALA A 44 6.47 7.00 10.24
C ALA A 44 6.10 6.22 11.51
N ASP A 45 5.25 5.20 11.39
CA ASP A 45 4.84 4.37 12.53
C ASP A 45 5.91 3.33 12.94
N ARG A 46 6.92 3.14 12.10
CA ARG A 46 8.01 2.18 12.35
C ARG A 46 9.30 2.62 11.64
N PRO A 47 10.06 3.56 12.23
CA PRO A 47 11.34 4.00 11.66
C PRO A 47 12.28 2.82 11.34
N GLY A 48 13.01 2.91 10.23
CA GLY A 48 13.84 1.86 9.68
C GLY A 48 13.11 0.88 8.76
N PHE A 49 11.77 0.94 8.67
CA PHE A 49 10.99 0.10 7.76
C PHE A 49 10.77 0.85 6.45
N TRP A 50 11.45 0.39 5.40
CA TRP A 50 11.40 1.00 4.07
C TRP A 50 10.54 0.18 3.11
N GLN A 51 9.75 0.85 2.30
CA GLN A 51 8.84 0.23 1.33
C GLN A 51 8.57 1.15 0.13
N SER A 52 8.03 0.58 -0.93
CA SER A 52 7.33 1.30 -2.00
C SER A 52 5.97 1.83 -1.49
N VAL A 53 5.26 2.58 -2.33
CA VAL A 53 3.91 3.08 -2.02
C VAL A 53 2.96 1.88 -1.84
N THR A 54 2.16 1.90 -0.77
CA THR A 54 1.17 0.84 -0.52
C THR A 54 -0.09 1.38 0.11
N GLY A 55 -1.24 0.91 -0.32
CA GLY A 55 -2.51 1.39 0.21
C GLY A 55 -3.63 0.38 0.11
N SER A 56 -4.57 0.45 1.05
CA SER A 56 -5.78 -0.39 0.99
C SER A 56 -6.78 0.26 0.04
N LEU A 57 -7.72 -0.55 -0.46
CA LEU A 57 -8.93 0.01 -1.03
C LEU A 57 -9.68 0.82 0.05
N ASP A 58 -10.22 1.96 -0.35
CA ASP A 58 -11.13 2.77 0.47
C ASP A 58 -12.55 2.18 0.44
N GLU A 59 -12.96 1.65 -0.72
CA GLU A 59 -14.28 1.02 -0.93
C GLU A 59 -14.13 -0.37 -1.56
N ILE A 60 -15.07 -1.28 -1.29
CA ILE A 60 -15.00 -2.68 -1.75
C ILE A 60 -14.97 -2.78 -3.29
N ASP A 61 -15.63 -1.85 -3.97
CA ASP A 61 -15.72 -1.75 -5.42
C ASP A 61 -14.77 -0.70 -6.03
N GLU A 62 -13.86 -0.11 -5.25
CA GLU A 62 -12.82 0.78 -5.77
C GLU A 62 -11.95 0.03 -6.78
N PRO A 63 -11.81 0.52 -8.03
CA PRO A 63 -10.89 -0.06 -8.99
C PRO A 63 -9.44 0.01 -8.48
N LEU A 64 -8.70 -1.09 -8.61
CA LEU A 64 -7.30 -1.18 -8.17
C LEU A 64 -6.42 -0.05 -8.74
N GLU A 65 -6.66 0.36 -9.98
CA GLU A 65 -5.91 1.45 -10.61
C GLU A 65 -6.22 2.81 -9.97
N GLU A 66 -7.46 3.06 -9.57
CA GLU A 66 -7.85 4.28 -8.86
C GLU A 66 -7.17 4.35 -7.49
N ALA A 67 -7.15 3.24 -6.75
CA ALA A 67 -6.41 3.14 -5.50
C ALA A 67 -4.91 3.39 -5.70
N ALA A 68 -4.29 2.82 -6.73
CA ALA A 68 -2.88 3.07 -7.05
C ALA A 68 -2.60 4.54 -7.36
N ILE A 69 -3.46 5.21 -8.13
CA ILE A 69 -3.33 6.64 -8.45
C ILE A 69 -3.48 7.50 -7.19
N ARG A 70 -4.50 7.22 -6.37
CA ARG A 70 -4.78 7.93 -5.12
C ARG A 70 -3.59 7.83 -4.17
N GLU A 71 -3.13 6.62 -3.89
CA GLU A 71 -2.05 6.37 -2.92
C GLU A 71 -0.72 6.99 -3.37
N VAL A 72 -0.40 6.93 -4.67
CA VAL A 72 0.77 7.63 -5.21
C VAL A 72 0.67 9.14 -4.98
N ALA A 73 -0.48 9.74 -5.27
CA ALA A 73 -0.69 11.17 -5.09
C ALA A 73 -0.65 11.57 -3.61
N GLU A 74 -1.25 10.77 -2.73
CA GLU A 74 -1.30 11.01 -1.29
C GLU A 74 0.08 10.88 -0.64
N GLU A 75 0.79 9.77 -0.88
CA GLU A 75 2.03 9.46 -0.19
C GLU A 75 3.25 10.22 -0.74
N THR A 76 3.25 10.55 -2.04
CA THR A 76 4.42 11.12 -2.73
C THR A 76 4.18 12.48 -3.39
N GLY A 77 2.92 12.88 -3.57
CA GLY A 77 2.56 14.08 -4.30
C GLY A 77 2.74 13.98 -5.82
N ILE A 78 3.07 12.81 -6.36
CA ILE A 78 3.17 12.59 -7.81
C ILE A 78 1.76 12.59 -8.42
N ASP A 79 1.54 13.47 -9.40
CA ASP A 79 0.37 13.42 -10.25
C ASP A 79 0.63 12.51 -11.46
N ILE A 80 0.04 11.32 -11.45
CA ILE A 80 0.18 10.35 -12.55
C ILE A 80 -0.43 10.89 -13.84
N GLN A 81 -1.45 11.74 -13.78
CA GLN A 81 -2.08 12.32 -14.97
C GLN A 81 -1.16 13.31 -15.70
N ALA A 82 -0.13 13.83 -15.02
CA ALA A 82 0.91 14.66 -15.62
C ALA A 82 2.05 13.86 -16.28
N LEU A 83 2.01 12.53 -16.19
CA LEU A 83 2.99 11.62 -16.80
C LEU A 83 2.53 11.12 -18.18
N PRO A 84 3.44 10.56 -19.01
CA PRO A 84 3.06 9.94 -20.27
C PRO A 84 1.99 8.86 -20.10
N LEU A 85 1.11 8.73 -21.11
CA LEU A 85 0.12 7.65 -21.15
C LEU A 85 0.80 6.28 -21.00
N GLY A 86 0.29 5.45 -20.09
CA GLY A 86 0.86 4.13 -19.79
C GLY A 86 2.08 4.14 -18.87
N ALA A 87 2.39 5.28 -18.22
CA ALA A 87 3.42 5.34 -17.19
C ALA A 87 3.07 4.46 -15.98
N LEU A 88 1.79 4.41 -15.59
CA LEU A 88 1.28 3.45 -14.62
C LEU A 88 0.90 2.15 -15.34
N GLN A 89 1.42 1.03 -14.84
CA GLN A 89 1.20 -0.29 -15.40
C GLN A 89 0.71 -1.25 -14.33
N ASN A 90 -0.42 -1.90 -14.58
CA ASN A 90 -0.84 -3.06 -13.80
C ASN A 90 0.07 -4.24 -14.16
N LEU A 91 0.76 -4.81 -13.17
CA LEU A 91 1.65 -5.96 -13.41
C LEU A 91 0.88 -7.28 -13.49
N HIS A 92 -0.45 -7.23 -13.34
CA HIS A 92 -1.36 -8.37 -13.33
C HIS A 92 -0.90 -9.49 -12.39
N HIS A 93 -0.33 -9.09 -11.26
CA HIS A 93 0.12 -9.99 -10.22
C HIS A 93 -0.44 -9.57 -8.87
N ALA A 94 -0.79 -10.56 -8.08
CA ALA A 94 -1.22 -10.38 -6.71
C ALA A 94 -0.63 -11.47 -5.82
N VAL A 95 -0.35 -11.10 -4.58
CA VAL A 95 0.14 -12.01 -3.55
C VAL A 95 -0.70 -11.85 -2.29
N GLU A 96 -0.90 -12.94 -1.56
CA GLU A 96 -1.58 -12.93 -0.28
C GLU A 96 -0.57 -13.16 0.84
N TYR A 97 -0.47 -12.23 1.78
CA TYR A 97 0.46 -12.31 2.90
C TYR A 97 -0.26 -12.21 4.25
N GLU A 98 0.40 -12.72 5.29
CA GLU A 98 -0.08 -12.56 6.67
C GLU A 98 0.19 -11.15 7.18
N ILE A 99 -0.86 -10.47 7.63
CA ILE A 99 -0.75 -9.13 8.20
C ILE A 99 0.06 -9.23 9.50
N TYR A 100 1.12 -8.43 9.59
CA TYR A 100 1.95 -8.34 10.80
C TYR A 100 1.07 -8.15 12.04
N PRO A 101 1.27 -8.92 13.13
CA PRO A 101 0.43 -8.85 14.31
C PRO A 101 0.26 -7.42 14.87
N SER A 102 1.31 -6.61 14.80
CA SER A 102 1.31 -5.20 15.25
C SER A 102 0.38 -4.29 14.45
N TRP A 103 -0.11 -4.70 13.26
CA TRP A 103 -0.98 -3.91 12.39
C TRP A 103 -2.38 -4.49 12.21
N ARG A 104 -2.68 -5.68 12.75
CA ARG A 104 -4.02 -6.32 12.62
C ARG A 104 -5.15 -5.50 13.21
N TYR A 105 -4.86 -4.65 14.21
CA TYR A 105 -5.86 -3.76 14.82
C TYR A 105 -6.47 -2.75 13.83
N ARG A 106 -5.83 -2.53 12.66
CA ARG A 106 -6.35 -1.67 11.58
C ARG A 106 -7.40 -2.36 10.72
N TYR A 107 -7.60 -3.67 10.85
CA TYR A 107 -8.49 -4.48 10.02
C TYR A 107 -9.67 -5.03 10.85
N PRO A 108 -10.76 -5.50 10.20
CA PRO A 108 -11.86 -6.17 10.90
C PRO A 108 -11.41 -7.35 11.78
N PRO A 109 -12.11 -7.63 12.91
CA PRO A 109 -11.78 -8.76 13.78
C PRO A 109 -11.70 -10.08 13.01
N GLY A 110 -10.61 -10.83 13.23
CA GLY A 110 -10.36 -12.12 12.57
C GLY A 110 -9.69 -12.02 11.20
N VAL A 111 -9.47 -10.81 10.66
CA VAL A 111 -8.70 -10.62 9.42
C VAL A 111 -7.21 -10.72 9.73
N GLU A 112 -6.57 -11.73 9.13
CA GLU A 112 -5.15 -12.01 9.33
C GLU A 112 -4.33 -11.97 8.04
N ARG A 113 -4.99 -11.85 6.88
CA ARG A 113 -4.35 -11.86 5.57
C ARG A 113 -4.79 -10.68 4.74
N ASN A 114 -3.90 -10.22 3.87
CA ASN A 114 -4.14 -9.14 2.92
C ASN A 114 -3.72 -9.60 1.53
N THR A 115 -4.56 -9.35 0.53
CA THR A 115 -4.22 -9.52 -0.89
C THR A 115 -3.66 -8.22 -1.46
N GLU A 116 -2.43 -8.26 -1.96
CA GLU A 116 -1.71 -7.10 -2.49
C GLU A 116 -1.51 -7.23 -3.99
N HIS A 117 -2.02 -6.26 -4.75
CA HIS A 117 -1.92 -6.17 -6.22
C HIS A 117 -0.79 -5.24 -6.64
N TRP A 118 0.04 -5.68 -7.58
CA TRP A 118 1.26 -4.96 -7.94
C TRP A 118 1.09 -4.08 -9.18
N PHE A 119 1.63 -2.88 -9.08
CA PHE A 119 1.73 -1.90 -10.14
C PHE A 119 3.18 -1.42 -10.25
N ALA A 120 3.56 -0.95 -11.44
CA ALA A 120 4.79 -0.20 -11.66
C ALA A 120 4.45 1.19 -12.21
N LEU A 121 5.18 2.20 -11.76
CA LEU A 121 5.06 3.58 -12.23
C LEU A 121 6.44 4.08 -12.69
N GLU A 122 6.59 4.33 -13.99
CA GLU A 122 7.78 4.99 -14.52
C GLU A 122 7.67 6.51 -14.37
N VAL A 123 8.66 7.13 -13.72
CA VAL A 123 8.76 8.59 -13.59
C VAL A 123 10.10 9.12 -14.13
N PRO A 124 10.18 10.41 -14.49
CA PRO A 124 11.46 11.03 -14.80
C PRO A 124 12.41 10.98 -13.59
N PRO A 125 13.74 10.84 -13.78
CA PRO A 125 14.70 10.90 -12.66
C PRO A 125 14.64 12.20 -11.84
N SER A 126 14.10 13.28 -12.42
CA SER A 126 13.89 14.57 -11.76
C SER A 126 12.52 14.71 -11.09
N ALA A 127 11.76 13.63 -10.91
CA ALA A 127 10.46 13.67 -10.28
C ALA A 127 10.57 14.24 -8.85
N ALA A 128 9.81 15.30 -8.57
CA ALA A 128 9.76 15.90 -7.25
C ALA A 128 8.90 15.03 -6.32
N ILE A 129 9.45 14.68 -5.15
CA ILE A 129 8.77 13.88 -4.14
C ILE A 129 8.40 14.76 -2.95
N ARG A 130 7.12 14.76 -2.57
CA ARG A 130 6.60 15.37 -1.35
C ARG A 130 6.00 14.26 -0.48
N VAL A 131 6.77 13.82 0.49
CA VAL A 131 6.38 12.76 1.42
C VAL A 131 5.21 13.19 2.30
N ALA A 132 4.20 12.33 2.46
CA ALA A 132 3.14 12.51 3.44
C ALA A 132 3.67 12.36 4.88
N PRO A 133 3.79 13.44 5.68
CA PRO A 133 4.50 13.41 6.95
C PRO A 133 3.79 12.61 8.06
N ARG A 134 2.52 12.25 7.85
CA ARG A 134 1.76 11.39 8.78
C ARG A 134 2.04 9.91 8.56
N GLU A 135 2.52 9.55 7.38
CA GLU A 135 2.66 8.16 6.94
C GLU A 135 4.12 7.77 6.81
N HIS A 136 4.95 8.73 6.42
CA HIS A 136 6.34 8.52 6.08
C HIS A 136 7.24 9.64 6.61
N LEU A 137 8.49 9.31 6.93
CA LEU A 137 9.47 10.24 7.51
C LEU A 137 10.35 10.89 6.44
N GLN A 138 10.74 10.09 5.45
CA GLN A 138 11.68 10.47 4.40
C GLN A 138 11.58 9.48 3.23
N TYR A 139 12.31 9.78 2.15
CA TYR A 139 12.39 8.94 0.97
C TYR A 139 13.84 8.79 0.50
N VAL A 140 14.08 7.77 -0.33
CA VAL A 140 15.37 7.52 -0.98
C VAL A 140 15.15 6.92 -2.36
N TRP A 141 15.99 7.32 -3.32
CA TRP A 141 16.15 6.63 -4.60
C TRP A 141 17.36 5.72 -4.53
N LEU A 142 17.21 4.44 -4.87
CA LEU A 142 18.29 3.46 -4.84
C LEU A 142 18.28 2.60 -6.09
N PRO A 143 19.44 2.12 -6.59
CA PRO A 143 19.48 1.04 -7.56
C PRO A 143 18.59 -0.13 -7.12
N TYR A 144 17.87 -0.75 -8.06
CA TYR A 144 16.79 -1.67 -7.70
C TYR A 144 17.23 -2.84 -6.81
N GLN A 145 18.46 -3.35 -6.96
CA GLN A 145 18.98 -4.43 -6.11
C GLN A 145 19.13 -3.97 -4.66
N GLU A 146 19.62 -2.74 -4.45
CA GLU A 146 19.76 -2.14 -3.12
C GLU A 146 18.39 -1.81 -2.52
N ALA A 147 17.47 -1.29 -3.34
CA ALA A 147 16.09 -1.04 -2.92
C ALA A 147 15.41 -2.34 -2.45
N ALA A 148 15.54 -3.41 -3.22
CA ALA A 148 15.01 -4.73 -2.88
C ALA A 148 15.57 -5.25 -1.54
N GLN A 149 16.87 -5.08 -1.29
CA GLN A 149 17.50 -5.46 -0.02
C GLN A 149 17.04 -4.60 1.17
N LYS A 150 16.77 -3.32 0.93
CA LYS A 150 16.35 -2.37 1.97
C LYS A 150 14.89 -2.54 2.38
N CYS A 151 14.05 -3.10 1.52
CA CYS A 151 12.64 -3.35 1.81
C CYS A 151 12.47 -4.26 3.02
N PHE A 152 11.66 -3.85 4.00
CA PHE A 152 11.34 -4.71 5.14
C PHE A 152 10.36 -5.84 4.76
N SER A 153 9.47 -5.57 3.79
CA SER A 153 8.48 -6.54 3.31
C SER A 153 9.08 -7.42 2.23
N HIS A 154 8.89 -8.73 2.37
CA HIS A 154 9.32 -9.70 1.36
C HIS A 154 8.55 -9.55 0.05
N THR A 155 7.23 -9.27 0.09
CA THR A 155 6.42 -9.08 -1.12
C THR A 155 6.89 -7.89 -1.94
N ASN A 156 7.26 -6.79 -1.26
CA ASN A 156 7.80 -5.61 -1.91
C ASN A 156 9.16 -5.86 -2.56
N ARG A 157 10.07 -6.56 -1.87
CA ARG A 157 11.34 -7.00 -2.44
C ARG A 157 11.11 -7.84 -3.70
N ASP A 158 10.21 -8.81 -3.61
CA ASP A 158 9.94 -9.74 -4.72
C ASP A 158 9.29 -9.03 -5.91
N ALA A 159 8.44 -8.02 -5.66
CA ALA A 159 7.90 -7.13 -6.69
C ALA A 159 9.00 -6.38 -7.45
N ILE A 160 9.99 -5.85 -6.74
CA ILE A 160 11.14 -5.15 -7.34
C ILE A 160 11.95 -6.11 -8.20
N LEU A 161 12.40 -7.23 -7.64
CA LEU A 161 13.27 -8.17 -8.36
C LEU A 161 12.56 -8.72 -9.60
N ARG A 162 11.30 -9.15 -9.47
CA ARG A 162 10.55 -9.73 -10.58
C ARG A 162 10.28 -8.73 -11.70
N PHE A 163 10.02 -7.46 -11.37
CA PHE A 163 9.85 -6.42 -12.38
C PHE A 163 11.11 -6.27 -13.24
N TYR A 164 12.29 -6.17 -12.62
CA TYR A 164 13.56 -6.02 -13.34
C TYR A 164 14.03 -7.31 -14.04
N ASP A 165 13.76 -8.49 -13.47
CA ASP A 165 14.01 -9.77 -14.14
C ASP A 165 13.21 -9.86 -15.44
N ASN A 166 11.93 -9.49 -15.43
CA ASN A 166 11.08 -9.47 -16.62
C ASN A 166 11.57 -8.44 -17.66
N LEU A 167 11.97 -7.24 -17.22
CA LEU A 167 12.54 -6.23 -18.12
C LEU A 167 13.85 -6.70 -18.77
N SER A 168 14.65 -7.48 -18.05
CA SER A 168 15.89 -8.06 -18.59
C SER A 168 15.63 -9.14 -19.64
N ALA A 169 14.54 -9.91 -19.48
CA ALA A 169 14.15 -10.97 -20.42
C ALA A 169 13.55 -10.45 -21.74
N LEU A 170 13.14 -9.18 -21.78
CA LEU A 170 12.58 -8.53 -22.97
C LEU A 170 13.64 -7.84 -23.85
N LYS A 171 14.91 -7.82 -23.44
CA LYS A 171 16.05 -7.27 -24.19
C LYS A 171 16.81 -8.36 -24.93
#